data_AF-A0A959H3Z2-F1
#
_entry.id   AF-A0A959H3Z2-F1
#
_cell.length_a   1.000
_cell.length_b   1.000
_cell.length_c   1.000
_cell.angle_alpha   90.00
_cell.angle_beta   90.00
_cell.angle_gamma   90.00
#
_symmetry.space_group_name_H-M   'P 1'
#
loop_
_entity.id
_entity.type
_entity.pdbx_description
1 polymer ?
#
loop_
_entity_poly.entity_id
_entity_poly.type
_entity_poly.pdbx_seq_one_letter_code
_entity_poly.pdbx_strand_id
1 'polypeptide(L)'
;MMHIDQIKSALGISGVYTRHSSWKFKGDDSLPGAQIDMIIDRADQIIHLCEAKFTKGNFILTKDIANQLRLRKTIFKQATQTKKAVF
;
A
#
# COMPACT_ATOMS: atom_id res chain seq x y z
N MET A 1 13.03 3.19 -5.73
CA MET A 1 12.72 1.93 -5.02
C MET A 1 13.43 0.79 -5.73
N MET A 2 14.47 0.19 -5.12
CA MET A 2 15.46 -0.64 -5.84
C MET A 2 14.96 -1.99 -6.38
N HIS A 3 13.77 -2.44 -5.96
CA HIS A 3 13.24 -3.77 -6.31
C HIS A 3 11.87 -3.73 -7.03
N ILE A 4 11.49 -2.58 -7.58
CA ILE A 4 10.15 -2.40 -8.14
C ILE A 4 9.89 -3.35 -9.32
N ASP A 5 10.88 -3.60 -10.17
CA ASP A 5 10.72 -4.47 -11.34
C ASP A 5 10.55 -5.93 -10.94
N GLN A 6 11.31 -6.40 -9.95
CA GLN A 6 11.15 -7.74 -9.37
C GLN A 6 9.78 -7.90 -8.71
N ILE A 7 9.31 -6.88 -7.98
CA ILE A 7 7.98 -6.88 -7.36
C ILE A 7 6.88 -6.94 -8.43
N LYS A 8 6.99 -6.14 -9.50
CA LYS A 8 6.04 -6.15 -10.62
C LYS A 8 6.03 -7.49 -11.36
N SER A 9 7.19 -8.12 -11.50
CA SER A 9 7.31 -9.47 -12.09
C SER A 9 6.63 -10.51 -11.20
N ALA A 10 6.93 -10.54 -9.90
CA ALA A 10 6.35 -11.48 -8.94
C ALA A 10 4.82 -11.33 -8.78
N LEU A 11 4.30 -10.10 -8.90
CA LEU A 11 2.87 -9.82 -8.90
C LEU A 11 2.18 -10.11 -10.24
N GLY A 12 2.93 -10.41 -11.31
CA GLY A 12 2.37 -10.66 -12.64
C GLY A 12 1.85 -9.39 -13.35
N ILE A 13 2.35 -8.20 -12.98
CA ILE A 13 1.86 -6.90 -13.46
C ILE A 13 2.85 -6.15 -14.36
N SER A 14 3.87 -6.83 -14.87
CA SER A 14 4.94 -6.21 -15.67
C SER A 14 4.43 -5.62 -17.00
N GLY A 15 3.33 -6.16 -17.55
CA GLY A 15 2.70 -5.64 -18.76
C GLY A 15 1.74 -4.47 -18.54
N VAL A 16 1.52 -4.05 -17.28
CA VAL A 16 0.59 -2.97 -16.94
C VAL A 16 1.36 -1.71 -16.58
N TYR A 17 0.96 -0.57 -17.17
CA TYR A 17 1.51 0.71 -16.77
C TYR A 17 1.20 1.00 -15.30
N THR A 18 2.24 1.35 -14.56
CA THR A 18 2.20 1.49 -13.10
C THR A 18 3.01 2.68 -12.64
N ARG A 19 2.42 3.47 -11.74
CA ARG A 19 3.14 4.46 -10.94
C ARG A 19 3.35 3.92 -9.54
N HIS A 20 4.52 4.13 -8.96
CA HIS A 20 4.81 3.71 -7.60
C HIS A 20 5.32 4.89 -6.76
N SER A 21 4.85 4.98 -5.53
CA SER A 21 5.20 6.07 -4.61
C SER A 21 4.89 5.66 -3.16
N SER A 22 5.56 6.27 -2.20
CA SER A 22 5.11 6.25 -0.80
C SER A 22 3.92 7.18 -0.61
N TRP A 23 3.11 6.96 0.43
CA TRP A 23 2.01 7.85 0.77
C TRP A 23 1.99 8.18 2.25
N LYS A 24 1.69 9.44 2.56
CA LYS A 24 1.59 9.95 3.92
C LYS A 24 0.40 10.89 4.02
N PHE A 25 -0.38 10.70 5.07
CA PHE A 25 -1.49 11.54 5.45
C PHE A 25 -1.24 12.04 6.87
N LYS A 26 -1.25 13.36 7.04
CA LYS A 26 -0.94 14.01 8.32
C LYS A 26 -2.01 13.73 9.38
N GLY A 27 -3.22 13.41 8.96
CA GLY A 27 -4.40 13.40 9.84
C GLY A 27 -5.05 14.77 9.88
N ASP A 28 -6.34 14.76 10.21
CA ASP A 28 -7.18 15.93 10.46
C ASP A 28 -8.18 15.61 11.58
N ASP A 29 -9.14 16.49 11.82
CA ASP A 29 -10.15 16.33 12.89
C ASP A 29 -11.06 15.10 12.68
N SER A 30 -11.11 14.56 11.46
CA SER A 30 -11.97 13.42 11.10
C SER A 30 -11.21 12.09 11.02
N LEU A 31 -9.95 12.12 10.59
CA LEU A 31 -9.16 10.92 10.30
C LEU A 31 -7.78 10.99 10.96
N PRO A 32 -7.33 9.89 11.59
CA PRO A 32 -5.98 9.84 12.12
C PRO A 32 -4.94 9.82 10.99
N GLY A 33 -3.74 10.29 11.30
CA GLY A 33 -2.60 10.22 10.39
C GLY A 33 -2.25 8.78 10.02
N ALA A 34 -1.78 8.59 8.79
CA ALA A 34 -1.37 7.29 8.28
C ALA A 34 -0.20 7.41 7.32
N GLN A 35 0.57 6.34 7.21
CA GLN A 35 1.65 6.21 6.24
C GLN A 35 1.61 4.83 5.62
N ILE A 36 1.91 4.76 4.33
CA ILE A 36 2.01 3.54 3.54
C ILE A 36 3.36 3.59 2.81
N ASP A 37 4.17 2.54 3.01
CA ASP A 37 5.53 2.48 2.48
C ASP A 37 5.56 2.59 0.96
N MET A 38 4.71 1.80 0.29
CA MET A 38 4.61 1.80 -1.16
C MET A 38 3.16 1.63 -1.59
N ILE A 39 2.77 2.43 -2.58
CA ILE A 39 1.56 2.28 -3.37
C ILE A 39 1.98 1.95 -4.79
N ILE A 40 1.30 0.97 -5.41
CA ILE A 40 1.39 0.69 -6.84
C ILE A 40 0.04 1.06 -7.46
N ASP A 41 0.00 2.22 -8.12
CA ASP A 41 -1.16 2.70 -8.86
C ASP A 41 -1.11 2.22 -10.31
N ARG A 42 -2.07 1.37 -10.69
CA ARG A 42 -2.11 0.71 -11.99
C ARG A 42 -3.12 1.41 -12.92
N ALA A 43 -2.84 1.34 -14.23
CA ALA A 43 -3.74 1.86 -15.27
C ALA A 43 -5.08 1.10 -15.35
N ASP A 44 -5.12 -0.16 -14.94
CA ASP A 44 -6.29 -1.05 -14.94
C ASP A 44 -7.22 -0.87 -13.72
N GLN A 45 -7.26 0.35 -13.16
CA GLN A 45 -8.15 0.73 -12.05
C GLN A 45 -7.90 -0.02 -10.73
N ILE A 46 -6.68 -0.51 -10.51
CA ILE A 46 -6.26 -1.18 -9.28
C ILE A 46 -5.17 -0.36 -8.57
N ILE A 47 -5.25 -0.27 -7.25
CA ILE A 47 -4.19 0.25 -6.38
C ILE A 47 -3.80 -0.84 -5.39
N HIS A 48 -2.52 -1.24 -5.38
CA HIS A 48 -1.98 -2.09 -4.32
C HIS A 48 -1.34 -1.24 -3.23
N LEU A 49 -1.71 -1.48 -1.98
CA LEU A 49 -1.04 -0.91 -0.81
C LEU A 49 -0.05 -1.94 -0.27
N CYS A 50 1.21 -1.56 -0.14
CA CYS A 50 2.28 -2.46 0.22
C CYS A 50 3.07 -1.92 1.42
N GLU A 51 3.40 -2.82 2.33
CA GLU A 51 4.27 -2.56 3.48
C GLU A 51 5.51 -3.44 3.37
N ALA A 52 6.68 -2.82 3.48
CA ALA A 52 7.94 -3.54 3.42
C ALA A 52 8.42 -3.78 4.86
N LYS A 53 8.79 -5.03 5.16
CA LYS A 53 9.38 -5.39 6.45
C LYS A 53 10.71 -6.08 6.20
N PHE A 54 11.75 -5.59 6.86
CA PHE A 54 13.08 -6.19 6.84
C PHE A 54 13.33 -6.86 8.18
N THR A 55 13.53 -8.18 8.15
CA THR A 55 13.76 -9.00 9.35
C THR A 55 14.87 -10.01 9.08
N LYS A 56 15.65 -10.34 10.11
CA LYS A 56 16.68 -11.41 10.02
C LYS A 56 16.08 -12.81 10.19
N GLY A 57 14.89 -12.92 10.80
CA GLY A 57 14.16 -14.17 10.99
C GLY A 57 12.72 -14.07 10.51
N ASN A 58 11.91 -15.08 10.81
CA ASN A 58 10.51 -15.13 10.37
C ASN A 58 9.72 -13.92 10.88
N PHE A 59 9.03 -13.25 9.96
CA PHE A 59 8.07 -12.21 10.29
C PHE A 59 6.68 -12.83 10.47
N ILE A 60 6.15 -12.77 11.69
CA ILE A 60 4.81 -13.29 12.00
C ILE A 60 3.81 -12.15 11.89
N LEU A 61 2.81 -12.32 11.03
CA LEU A 61 1.69 -11.40 10.94
C LEU A 61 0.77 -11.57 12.16
N THR A 62 0.92 -10.68 13.15
CA THR A 62 0.04 -10.67 14.33
C THR A 62 -1.31 -10.03 14.00
N LYS A 63 -2.31 -10.29 14.86
CA LYS A 63 -3.64 -9.67 14.75
C LYS A 63 -3.55 -8.14 14.75
N ASP A 64 -2.69 -7.57 15.58
CA ASP A 64 -2.53 -6.12 15.70
C ASP A 64 -1.92 -5.50 14.43
N ILE A 65 -0.90 -6.14 13.85
CA ILE A 65 -0.32 -5.69 12.59
C ILE A 65 -1.38 -5.78 11.48
N ALA A 66 -2.12 -6.88 11.39
CA ALA A 66 -3.18 -7.03 10.40
C ALA A 66 -4.27 -5.95 10.56
N ASN A 67 -4.62 -5.58 11.79
CA ASN A 67 -5.56 -4.49 12.05
C ASN A 67 -5.00 -3.12 11.65
N GLN A 68 -3.72 -2.86 11.89
CA GLN A 68 -3.06 -1.64 11.43
C GLN A 68 -3.05 -1.53 9.89
N LEU A 69 -2.79 -2.63 9.18
CA LEU A 69 -2.85 -2.66 7.72
C LEU A 69 -4.26 -2.32 7.20
N ARG A 70 -5.30 -2.92 7.81
CA ARG A 70 -6.70 -2.62 7.46
C ARG A 70 -7.06 -1.16 7.76
N LEU A 71 -6.63 -0.63 8.90
CA LEU A 71 -6.86 0.76 9.26
C LEU A 71 -6.22 1.71 8.24
N ARG A 72 -4.95 1.50 7.87
CA ARG A 72 -4.25 2.30 6.86
C ARG A 72 -4.98 2.26 5.50
N LYS A 73 -5.48 1.09 5.11
CA LYS A 73 -6.29 0.93 3.90
C LYS A 73 -7.59 1.74 3.96
N THR A 74 -8.30 1.71 5.08
CA THR A 74 -9.53 2.50 5.28
C THR A 74 -9.24 4.00 5.21
N ILE A 75 -8.22 4.47 5.93
CA ILE A 75 -7.82 5.89 5.93
C ILE A 75 -7.40 6.30 4.51
N PHE A 76 -6.63 5.48 3.81
CA PHE A 76 -6.24 5.76 2.43
C PHE A 76 -7.45 5.96 1.51
N LYS A 77 -8.44 5.05 1.58
CA LYS A 77 -9.68 5.17 0.80
C LYS A 77 -10.43 6.46 1.13
N GLN A 78 -10.58 6.79 2.41
CA GLN A 78 -11.30 7.97 2.85
C GLN A 78 -10.57 9.27 2.52
N ALA A 79 -9.24 9.32 2.67
CA ALA A 79 -8.45 10.51 2.39
C ALA A 79 -8.32 10.78 0.87
N THR A 80 -8.27 9.74 0.04
CA THR A 80 -8.10 9.90 -1.42
C THR A 80 -9.41 9.94 -2.19
N GLN A 81 -10.51 9.42 -1.62
CA GLN A 81 -11.80 9.25 -2.30
C GLN A 81 -11.66 8.52 -3.65
N THR A 82 -10.65 7.64 -3.76
CA THR A 82 -10.37 6.93 -5.02
C THR A 82 -11.50 5.97 -5.38
N LYS A 83 -11.86 5.95 -6.66
CA LYS A 83 -12.81 4.99 -7.24
C LYS A 83 -12.16 3.68 -7.66
N LYS A 84 -10.82 3.61 -7.65
CA LYS A 84 -10.06 2.40 -8.00
C LYS A 84 -10.24 1.32 -6.94
N ALA A 85 -10.14 0.07 -7.35
CA ALA A 85 -10.13 -1.06 -6.42
C ALA A 85 -8.81 -1.05 -5.63
N VAL A 86 -8.91 -0.94 -4.30
CA VAL A 86 -7.73 -0.89 -3.42
C VAL A 86 -7.55 -2.24 -2.73
N PHE A 87 -6.37 -2.85 -2.91
CA PHE A 87 -5.97 -4.11 -2.30
C PHE A 87 -4.96 -3.88 -1.19
#